data_AF-A0A1H6UVB7-F1
#
_entry.id   AF-A0A1H6UVB7-F1
#
_cell.length_a   1.000
_cell.length_b   1.000
_cell.length_c   1.000
_cell.angle_alpha   90.00
_cell.angle_beta   90.00
_cell.angle_gamma   90.00
#
_symmetry.space_group_name_H-M   'P 1'
#
loop_
_entity.id
_entity.type
_entity.pdbx_description
1 polymer ?
#
loop_
_entity_poly.entity_id
_entity_poly.type
_entity_poly.pdbx_seq_one_letter_code
_entity_poly.pdbx_strand_id
1 'polypeptide(L)'
;MQAFKLKLDKAIGIMLMLIMAIMVLNVSWQVFSRYVVQSPSSFTDELSRYLLVWLGMLGAAYVAGQDKHLAIDILPAKLRGEAKRKLLIVISIVIVLFVIPVMIMGGINLVYITYTLEQKSATLQLPLAYVYLMIPFSGLLVLFYQFVNLQSLLTKQDSQN
;
A
#
# COMPACT_ATOMS: atom_id res chain seq x y z
N MET A 1 -4.01 14.24 -16.15
CA MET A 1 -3.58 13.28 -15.09
C MET A 1 -4.35 13.45 -13.78
N GLN A 2 -4.65 14.67 -13.33
CA GLN A 2 -5.34 14.88 -12.04
C GLN A 2 -6.73 14.22 -11.94
N ALA A 3 -7.54 14.26 -13.02
CA ALA A 3 -8.83 13.58 -13.04
C ALA A 3 -8.73 12.04 -12.93
N PHE A 4 -7.65 11.44 -13.48
CA PHE A 4 -7.39 10.01 -13.35
C PHE A 4 -6.92 9.65 -11.94
N LYS A 5 -6.01 10.45 -11.36
CA LYS A 5 -5.57 10.33 -9.96
C LYS A 5 -6.76 10.33 -9.01
N LEU A 6 -7.69 11.28 -9.15
CA LEU A 6 -8.89 11.37 -8.29
C LEU A 6 -9.80 10.14 -8.40
N LYS A 7 -9.98 9.59 -9.61
CA LYS A 7 -10.76 8.36 -9.80
C LYS A 7 -10.07 7.16 -9.15
N LEU A 8 -8.75 7.04 -9.32
CA LEU A 8 -7.93 5.99 -8.71
C LEU A 8 -7.97 6.08 -7.19
N ASP A 9 -7.79 7.27 -6.63
CA ASP A 9 -7.84 7.54 -5.19
C ASP A 9 -9.20 7.14 -4.61
N LYS A 10 -10.30 7.48 -5.31
CA LYS A 10 -11.65 7.09 -4.88
C LYS A 10 -11.84 5.58 -4.93
N ALA A 11 -11.36 4.91 -5.97
CA ALA A 11 -11.45 3.45 -6.10
C ALA A 11 -10.67 2.74 -4.99
N ILE A 12 -9.42 3.14 -4.75
CA ILE A 12 -8.58 2.59 -3.67
C ILE A 12 -9.23 2.88 -2.31
N GLY A 13 -9.75 4.09 -2.09
CA GLY A 13 -10.45 4.45 -0.85
C GLY A 13 -11.68 3.56 -0.57
N ILE A 14 -12.51 3.30 -1.58
CA ILE A 14 -13.65 2.38 -1.46
C ILE A 14 -13.16 0.95 -1.15
N MET A 15 -12.12 0.48 -1.85
CA MET A 15 -11.54 -0.84 -1.61
C MET A 15 -10.98 -0.98 -0.19
N LEU A 16 -10.27 0.03 0.33
CA LEU A 16 -9.78 0.07 1.70
C LEU A 16 -10.93 0.03 2.73
N MET A 17 -12.00 0.78 2.48
CA MET A 17 -13.19 0.78 3.33
C MET A 17 -13.83 -0.61 3.38
N LEU A 18 -13.96 -1.29 2.23
CA LEU A 18 -14.50 -2.65 2.15
C LEU A 18 -13.62 -3.65 2.90
N ILE A 19 -12.29 -3.61 2.69
CA ILE A 19 -11.34 -4.47 3.40
C ILE A 19 -11.45 -4.27 4.90
N MET A 20 -11.51 -3.01 5.36
CA MET A 20 -11.64 -2.68 6.78
C MET A 20 -12.98 -3.17 7.35
N ALA A 21 -14.10 -3.00 6.64
CA ALA A 21 -15.40 -3.49 7.07
C ALA A 21 -15.42 -5.02 7.21
N ILE A 22 -14.88 -5.74 6.22
CA ILE A 22 -14.77 -7.21 6.27
C ILE A 22 -13.87 -7.64 7.43
N MET A 23 -12.74 -6.95 7.65
CA MET A 23 -11.82 -7.25 8.75
C MET A 23 -12.51 -7.07 10.12
N VAL A 24 -13.27 -5.99 10.31
CA VAL A 24 -14.03 -5.75 11.56
C VAL A 24 -15.06 -6.87 11.79
N LEU A 25 -15.80 -7.27 10.76
CA LEU A 25 -16.76 -8.38 10.87
C LEU A 25 -16.07 -9.69 11.22
N ASN A 26 -14.93 -9.97 10.58
CA ASN A 26 -14.17 -11.20 10.79
C ASN A 26 -13.61 -11.28 12.22
N VAL A 27 -13.01 -10.20 12.73
CA VAL A 27 -12.51 -10.14 14.11
C VAL A 27 -13.66 -10.20 15.12
N SER A 28 -14.80 -9.57 14.83
CA SER A 28 -15.99 -9.66 15.68
C SER A 28 -16.51 -11.09 15.76
N TRP A 29 -16.56 -11.80 14.63
CA TRP A 29 -16.92 -13.22 14.58
C TRP A 29 -15.91 -14.11 15.29
N GLN A 30 -14.61 -13.81 15.17
CA GLN A 30 -13.54 -14.52 15.87
C GLN A 30 -13.72 -14.42 17.39
N VAL A 31 -14.03 -13.23 17.91
CA VAL A 31 -14.33 -13.02 19.33
C VAL A 31 -15.61 -13.79 19.71
N PHE A 32 -16.69 -13.65 18.94
CA PHE A 32 -17.94 -14.36 19.22
C PHE A 32 -17.77 -15.89 19.24
N SER A 33 -17.13 -16.47 18.23
CA SER A 33 -16.89 -17.92 18.15
C SER A 33 -16.05 -18.45 19.31
N ARG A 34 -15.06 -17.68 19.76
CA ARG A 34 -14.20 -18.06 20.88
C ARG A 34 -14.94 -18.07 22.22
N TYR A 35 -15.78 -17.06 22.48
CA TYR A 35 -16.43 -16.90 23.78
C TYR A 35 -17.81 -17.56 23.87
N VAL A 36 -18.55 -17.64 22.76
CA VAL A 36 -19.92 -18.17 22.74
C VAL A 36 -19.96 -19.59 22.20
N VAL A 37 -19.34 -19.82 21.03
CA VAL A 37 -19.36 -21.15 20.36
C VAL A 37 -18.34 -22.10 21.00
N GLN A 38 -17.40 -21.59 21.81
CA GLN A 38 -16.31 -22.33 22.44
C GLN A 38 -15.42 -23.12 21.45
N SER A 39 -15.50 -22.77 20.16
CA SER A 39 -14.70 -23.36 19.09
C SER A 39 -13.97 -22.22 18.37
N PRO A 40 -12.65 -22.04 18.64
CA PRO A 40 -11.87 -20.99 18.00
C PRO A 40 -11.83 -21.21 16.49
N SER A 41 -12.28 -20.23 15.71
CA SER A 41 -12.23 -20.33 14.25
C SER A 41 -10.86 -19.93 13.71
N SER A 42 -9.95 -20.90 13.53
CA SER A 42 -8.60 -20.69 12.97
C SER A 42 -8.62 -20.06 11.57
N PHE A 43 -9.70 -20.30 10.81
CA PHE A 43 -9.94 -19.69 9.49
C PHE A 43 -10.04 -18.16 9.60
N THR A 44 -10.81 -17.66 10.56
CA THR A 44 -11.00 -16.20 10.73
C THR A 44 -9.72 -15.49 11.18
N ASP A 45 -8.83 -16.19 11.89
CA ASP A 45 -7.54 -15.64 12.32
C ASP A 45 -6.59 -15.43 11.13
N GLU A 46 -6.44 -16.47 10.29
CA GLU A 46 -5.63 -16.39 9.06
C GLU A 46 -6.17 -15.33 8.09
N LEU A 47 -7.49 -15.32 7.85
CA LEU A 47 -8.11 -14.35 6.95
C LEU A 47 -7.92 -12.90 7.44
N SER A 48 -8.07 -12.65 8.74
CA SER A 48 -7.84 -11.31 9.32
C SER A 48 -6.41 -10.86 9.11
N ARG A 49 -5.44 -11.77 9.26
CA ARG A 49 -4.02 -11.47 9.03
C ARG A 49 -3.75 -11.09 7.56
N TYR A 50 -4.36 -11.79 6.60
CA TYR A 50 -4.20 -11.45 5.18
C TYR A 50 -4.88 -10.13 4.82
N LEU A 51 -6.08 -9.88 5.33
CA LEU A 51 -6.77 -8.59 5.15
C LEU A 51 -5.96 -7.43 5.75
N LEU A 52 -5.31 -7.64 6.90
CA LEU A 52 -4.43 -6.64 7.51
C LEU A 52 -3.21 -6.32 6.63
N VAL A 53 -2.58 -7.34 6.04
CA VAL A 53 -1.48 -7.13 5.07
C VAL A 53 -1.98 -6.31 3.88
N TRP A 54 -3.13 -6.67 3.31
CA TRP A 54 -3.71 -5.94 2.17
C TRP A 54 -4.04 -4.50 2.52
N LEU A 55 -4.70 -4.28 3.66
CA LEU A 55 -5.04 -2.95 4.18
C LEU A 55 -3.78 -2.10 4.40
N GLY A 56 -2.74 -2.67 5.01
CA GLY A 56 -1.48 -1.98 5.26
C GLY A 56 -0.76 -1.60 3.98
N MET A 57 -0.60 -2.53 3.04
CA MET A 57 0.11 -2.29 1.78
C MET A 57 -0.61 -1.28 0.87
N LEU A 58 -1.92 -1.45 0.68
CA LEU A 58 -2.74 -0.50 -0.06
C LEU A 58 -2.87 0.85 0.63
N GLY A 59 -3.05 0.84 1.95
CA GLY A 59 -3.20 2.05 2.75
C GLY A 59 -1.94 2.91 2.68
N ALA A 60 -0.77 2.28 2.79
CA ALA A 60 0.52 2.95 2.60
C ALA A 60 0.64 3.55 1.19
N ALA A 61 0.28 2.80 0.13
CA ALA A 61 0.30 3.30 -1.24
C ALA A 61 -0.67 4.48 -1.46
N TYR A 62 -1.88 4.40 -0.88
CA TYR A 62 -2.89 5.44 -0.94
C TYR A 62 -2.45 6.74 -0.25
N VAL A 63 -1.85 6.62 0.95
CA VAL A 63 -1.33 7.77 1.71
C VAL A 63 -0.14 8.40 1.00
N ALA A 64 0.75 7.59 0.40
CA ALA A 64 1.84 8.09 -0.46
C ALA A 64 1.30 8.92 -1.62
N GLY A 65 0.18 8.50 -2.23
CA GLY A 65 -0.50 9.26 -3.28
C GLY A 65 -1.15 10.56 -2.86
N GLN A 66 -1.50 10.71 -1.58
CA GLN A 66 -2.06 11.95 -1.05
C GLN A 66 -0.99 13.01 -0.69
N ASP A 67 0.28 12.76 -1.01
CA ASP A 67 1.41 13.62 -0.61
C ASP A 67 1.46 13.83 0.92
N LYS A 68 0.86 12.91 1.68
CA LYS A 68 0.78 12.90 3.16
C LYS A 68 1.76 11.90 3.73
N HIS A 69 3.01 11.94 3.30
CA HIS A 69 4.07 11.24 4.01
C HIS A 69 4.28 11.99 5.33
N LEU A 70 3.46 11.67 6.33
CA LEU A 70 3.36 12.41 7.60
C LEU A 70 4.72 12.62 8.27
N ALA A 71 5.62 11.63 8.15
CA ALA A 71 6.99 11.69 8.68
C ALA A 71 7.91 12.63 7.89
N ILE A 72 7.68 12.79 6.60
CA ILE A 72 8.50 13.58 5.70
C ILE A 72 8.02 15.03 5.69
N ASP A 73 6.73 15.32 5.84
CA ASP A 73 6.17 16.67 5.73
C ASP A 73 6.76 17.71 6.72
N ILE A 74 7.29 17.24 7.86
CA ILE A 74 7.88 18.10 8.90
C ILE A 74 9.17 18.78 8.42
N LEU A 75 9.97 18.11 7.58
CA LEU A 75 11.27 18.61 7.14
C LEU A 75 11.15 19.67 6.00
N PRO A 76 10.35 19.46 4.95
CA PRO A 76 9.98 20.47 3.96
C PRO A 76 9.19 21.65 4.53
N ALA A 77 8.48 21.49 5.66
CA ALA A 77 7.74 22.58 6.29
C ALA A 77 8.65 23.70 6.81
N LYS A 78 9.92 23.39 7.14
CA LYS A 78 10.92 24.36 7.59
C LYS A 78 11.71 25.02 6.44
N LEU A 79 11.58 24.51 5.22
CA LEU A 79 12.33 24.97 4.05
C LEU A 79 11.43 25.80 3.11
N ARG A 80 12.01 26.79 2.43
CA ARG A 80 11.31 27.64 1.46
C ARG A 80 12.01 27.61 0.09
N GLY A 81 11.23 27.80 -0.97
CA GLY A 81 11.72 27.93 -2.36
C GLY A 81 12.47 26.70 -2.88
N GLU A 82 13.59 26.96 -3.57
CA GLU A 82 14.46 26.00 -4.24
C GLU A 82 14.93 24.83 -3.35
N ALA A 83 15.28 25.11 -2.09
CA ALA A 83 15.78 24.09 -1.16
C ALA A 83 14.72 23.03 -0.83
N LYS A 84 13.46 23.47 -0.68
CA LYS A 84 12.31 22.57 -0.46
C LYS A 84 12.09 21.68 -1.68
N ARG A 85 12.17 22.24 -2.89
CA ARG A 85 11.98 21.49 -4.14
C ARG A 85 13.06 20.43 -4.31
N LYS A 86 14.34 20.79 -4.11
CA LYS A 86 15.47 19.84 -4.18
C LYS A 86 15.30 18.69 -3.19
N LEU A 87 14.92 18.99 -1.96
CA LEU A 87 14.65 17.96 -0.95
C LEU A 87 13.54 16.99 -1.40
N LEU A 88 12.41 17.51 -1.90
CA LEU A 88 11.28 16.68 -2.38
C LEU A 88 11.67 15.80 -3.58
N ILE A 89 12.52 16.29 -4.49
CA ILE A 89 13.05 15.50 -5.61
C ILE A 89 13.96 14.37 -5.08
N VAL A 90 14.85 14.66 -4.13
CA VAL A 90 15.73 13.65 -3.52
C VAL A 90 14.90 12.56 -2.84
N ILE A 91 13.92 12.95 -2.02
CA ILE A 91 12.98 12.00 -1.40
C ILE A 91 12.28 11.15 -2.45
N SER A 92 11.78 11.78 -3.51
CA SER A 92 11.11 11.09 -4.61
C SER A 92 11.99 10.01 -5.24
N ILE A 93 13.26 10.35 -5.52
CA ILE A 93 14.24 9.42 -6.10
C ILE A 93 14.51 8.26 -5.14
N VAL A 94 14.71 8.54 -3.85
CA VAL A 94 14.93 7.50 -2.83
C VAL A 94 13.74 6.54 -2.74
N ILE A 95 12.51 7.06 -2.79
CA ILE A 95 11.29 6.24 -2.81
C ILE A 95 11.27 5.34 -4.05
N VAL A 96 11.51 5.89 -5.25
CA VAL A 96 11.57 5.08 -6.49
C VAL A 96 12.64 3.99 -6.40
N LEU A 97 13.83 4.34 -5.90
CA LEU A 97 14.94 3.41 -5.71
C LEU A 97 14.64 2.31 -4.69
N PHE A 98 13.75 2.56 -3.72
CA PHE A 98 13.28 1.53 -2.80
C PHE A 98 12.19 0.66 -3.44
N VAL A 99 11.18 1.28 -4.04
CA VAL A 99 9.98 0.60 -4.53
C VAL A 99 10.28 -0.39 -5.66
N ILE A 100 11.14 -0.03 -6.61
CA ILE A 100 11.46 -0.90 -7.76
C ILE A 100 12.10 -2.22 -7.30
N PRO A 101 13.28 -2.24 -6.64
CA PRO A 101 13.93 -3.48 -6.26
C PRO A 101 13.21 -4.21 -5.12
N VAL A 102 12.71 -3.49 -4.11
CA VAL A 102 12.17 -4.15 -2.90
C VAL A 102 10.72 -4.58 -3.11
N MET A 103 9.84 -3.67 -3.53
CA MET A 103 8.41 -3.98 -3.60
C MET A 103 8.04 -4.69 -4.90
N ILE A 104 8.58 -4.25 -6.04
CA ILE A 104 8.22 -4.84 -7.33
C ILE A 104 9.05 -6.09 -7.60
N MET A 105 10.37 -5.98 -7.71
CA MET A 105 11.20 -7.15 -8.02
C MET A 105 11.19 -8.17 -6.88
N GLY A 106 11.41 -7.72 -5.64
CA GLY A 106 11.33 -8.57 -4.45
C GLY A 106 9.94 -9.17 -4.23
N GLY A 107 8.88 -8.38 -4.43
CA GLY A 107 7.50 -8.86 -4.34
C GLY A 107 7.14 -9.89 -5.43
N ILE A 108 7.54 -9.67 -6.68
CA ILE A 108 7.35 -10.64 -7.77
C ILE A 108 8.12 -11.93 -7.48
N ASN A 109 9.37 -11.84 -7.01
CA ASN A 109 10.16 -13.00 -6.64
C ASN A 109 9.49 -13.80 -5.51
N LEU A 110 8.98 -13.10 -4.48
CA LEU A 110 8.23 -13.74 -3.40
C LEU A 110 6.98 -14.47 -3.90
N VAL A 111 6.21 -13.85 -4.79
CA VAL A 111 5.04 -14.48 -5.43
C VAL A 111 5.47 -15.69 -6.25
N TYR A 112 6.54 -15.58 -7.04
CA TYR A 112 7.04 -16.67 -7.87
C TYR A 112 7.50 -17.87 -7.05
N ILE A 113 8.28 -17.65 -5.99
CA ILE A 113 8.74 -18.71 -5.09
C ILE A 113 7.56 -19.37 -4.39
N THR A 114 6.64 -18.59 -3.81
CA THR A 114 5.49 -19.14 -3.08
C THR A 114 4.52 -19.90 -3.98
N TYR A 115 4.36 -19.46 -5.23
CA TYR A 115 3.59 -20.18 -6.24
C TYR A 115 4.28 -21.48 -6.67
N THR A 116 5.58 -21.44 -6.97
CA THR A 116 6.35 -22.61 -7.44
C THR A 116 6.45 -23.69 -6.36
N LEU A 117 6.56 -23.30 -5.09
CA LEU A 117 6.57 -24.21 -3.95
C LEU A 117 5.17 -24.68 -3.53
N GLU A 118 4.12 -24.31 -4.27
CA GLU A 118 2.71 -24.59 -3.97
C GLU A 118 2.34 -24.29 -2.51
N GLN A 119 2.91 -23.23 -1.94
CA GLN A 119 2.71 -22.90 -0.53
C GLN A 119 1.27 -22.42 -0.31
N LYS A 120 0.52 -23.22 0.43
CA LYS A 120 -0.86 -22.95 0.84
C LYS A 120 -0.92 -22.53 2.31
N SER A 121 -1.87 -21.67 2.63
CA SER A 121 -2.20 -21.31 4.01
C SER A 121 -2.66 -22.54 4.80
N ALA A 122 -2.25 -22.65 6.07
CA ALA A 122 -2.45 -23.86 6.87
C ALA A 122 -3.94 -24.22 7.03
N THR A 123 -4.79 -23.22 7.24
CA THR A 123 -6.22 -23.44 7.48
C THR A 123 -7.05 -23.19 6.21
N LEU A 124 -6.83 -22.09 5.50
CA LEU A 124 -7.62 -21.75 4.31
C LEU A 124 -7.27 -22.55 3.05
N GLN A 125 -6.14 -23.27 3.04
CA GLN A 125 -5.59 -23.92 1.84
C GLN A 125 -5.46 -22.98 0.61
N LEU A 126 -5.41 -21.67 0.84
CA LEU A 126 -5.27 -20.66 -0.20
C LEU A 126 -3.80 -20.52 -0.61
N PRO A 127 -3.48 -20.45 -1.92
CA PRO A 127 -2.13 -20.17 -2.36
C PRO A 127 -1.66 -18.81 -1.85
N LEU A 128 -0.57 -18.78 -1.08
CA LEU A 128 -0.02 -17.55 -0.49
C LEU A 128 0.44 -16.54 -1.55
N ALA A 129 0.70 -17.01 -2.77
CA ALA A 129 1.00 -16.19 -3.92
C ALA A 129 -0.03 -15.06 -4.13
N TYR A 130 -1.33 -15.32 -3.92
CA TYR A 130 -2.37 -14.29 -4.03
C TYR A 130 -2.28 -13.22 -2.96
N VAL A 131 -1.92 -13.62 -1.73
CA VAL A 131 -1.76 -12.67 -0.62
C VAL A 131 -0.57 -11.75 -0.89
N TYR A 132 0.54 -12.32 -1.36
CA TYR A 132 1.78 -11.57 -1.61
C TYR A 132 1.75 -10.76 -2.91
N LEU A 133 0.87 -11.06 -3.87
CA LEU A 133 0.68 -10.27 -5.09
C LEU A 133 0.32 -8.80 -4.79
N MET A 134 -0.24 -8.55 -3.60
CA MET A 134 -0.54 -7.21 -3.14
C MET A 134 0.70 -6.32 -2.99
N ILE A 135 1.87 -6.92 -2.72
CA ILE A 135 3.15 -6.22 -2.56
C ILE A 135 3.57 -5.54 -3.87
N PRO A 136 3.81 -6.26 -4.99
CA PRO A 136 4.17 -5.62 -6.25
C PRO A 136 3.06 -4.71 -6.78
N PHE A 137 1.78 -5.05 -6.55
CA PHE A 137 0.66 -4.18 -6.93
C PHE A 137 0.69 -2.82 -6.20
N SER A 138 0.89 -2.82 -4.88
CA SER A 138 1.04 -1.59 -4.11
C SER A 138 2.29 -0.81 -4.52
N GLY A 139 3.39 -1.49 -4.86
CA GLY A 139 4.60 -0.86 -5.40
C GLY A 139 4.35 -0.13 -6.71
N LEU A 140 3.59 -0.74 -7.64
CA LEU A 140 3.19 -0.09 -8.89
C LEU A 140 2.34 1.18 -8.65
N LEU A 141 1.43 1.13 -7.68
CA LEU A 141 0.64 2.31 -7.29
C LEU A 141 1.53 3.43 -6.74
N VAL A 142 2.47 3.11 -5.83
CA VAL A 142 3.42 4.09 -5.30
C VAL A 142 4.26 4.70 -6.42
N LEU A 143 4.77 3.90 -7.37
CA LEU A 143 5.50 4.43 -8.52
C LEU A 143 4.67 5.39 -9.36
N PHE A 144 3.40 5.05 -9.62
CA PHE A 144 2.50 5.93 -10.35
C PHE A 144 2.34 7.28 -9.64
N TYR A 145 2.12 7.27 -8.32
CA TYR A 145 2.02 8.50 -7.54
C TYR A 145 3.32 9.31 -7.54
N GLN A 146 4.47 8.64 -7.41
CA GLN A 146 5.77 9.29 -7.42
C GLN A 146 6.05 9.98 -8.75
N PHE A 147 5.64 9.36 -9.85
CA PHE A 147 5.73 9.94 -11.19
C PHE A 147 4.85 11.19 -11.33
N VAL A 148 3.60 11.13 -10.86
CA VAL A 148 2.69 12.29 -10.87
C VAL A 148 3.23 13.44 -10.01
N ASN A 149 3.79 13.14 -8.84
CA ASN A 149 4.39 14.15 -7.97
C ASN A 149 5.60 14.82 -8.63
N LEU A 150 6.52 14.03 -9.18
CA LEU A 150 7.69 14.56 -9.91
C LEU A 150 7.30 15.47 -11.08
N GLN A 151 6.31 15.07 -11.89
CA GLN A 151 5.81 15.94 -12.96
C GLN A 151 5.26 17.26 -12.42
N SER A 152 4.50 17.23 -11.32
CA SER A 152 3.95 18.44 -10.71
C SER A 152 5.01 19.41 -10.18
N LEU A 153 6.13 18.87 -9.68
CA LEU A 153 7.28 19.65 -9.20
C LEU A 153 8.06 20.31 -10.33
N LEU A 154 8.15 19.65 -11.49
CA LEU A 154 8.80 20.18 -12.68
C LEU A 154 7.94 21.25 -13.36
N THR A 155 6.63 21.03 -13.54
CA THR A 155 5.74 22.01 -14.20
C THR A 155 5.60 23.32 -13.42
N LYS A 156 5.67 23.29 -12.08
CA LYS A 156 5.61 24.53 -11.27
C LYS A 156 6.84 25.44 -11.41
N GLN A 157 7.96 24.92 -11.94
CA GLN A 157 9.17 25.70 -12.16
C GLN A 157 9.05 26.67 -13.35
N ASP A 158 8.27 26.30 -14.37
CA ASP A 158 8.07 27.14 -15.56
C ASP A 158 7.13 28.34 -15.30
N SER A 159 6.40 28.34 -14.18
CA SER A 159 5.46 29.42 -13.83
C SER A 159 6.02 30.47 -12.87
N GLN A 160 7.25 30.29 -12.37
CA GLN A 160 7.91 31.23 -11.45
C GLN A 160 9.21 31.85 -11.99
N ASN A 161 9.54 31.58 -13.25
CA ASN A 161 10.65 32.23 -13.97
C ASN A 161 10.13 33.23 -15.00
#